data_AF-A0A932QWN6-F1
#
_entry.id   AF-A0A932QWN6-F1
#
_cell.length_a   1.000
_cell.length_b   1.000
_cell.length_c   1.000
_cell.angle_alpha   90.00
_cell.angle_beta   90.00
_cell.angle_gamma   90.00
#
_symmetry.space_group_name_H-M   'P 1'
#
loop_
_entity.id
_entity.type
_entity.pdbx_description
1 polymer ?
#
loop_
_entity_poly.entity_id
_entity_poly.type
_entity_poly.pdbx_seq_one_letter_code
_entity_poly.pdbx_strand_id
1 'polypeptide(L)'
;MVTGFNTNIEYQGEVYHVQTEHEGADYPIITTFLFKGGAALLSRKSSYLSCGCSELSQNDIKEWMKEQHKRILKELVAGKIPLLIKTTVTTAATVGGTI
;
A
#
# COMPACT_ATOMS: atom_id res chain seq x y z
N MET A 1 -3.45 -1.87 -20.95
CA MET A 1 -4.02 -1.62 -19.62
C MET A 1 -3.50 -2.74 -18.72
N VAL A 2 -2.67 -2.41 -17.73
CA VAL A 2 -2.07 -3.43 -16.86
C VAL A 2 -3.07 -3.80 -15.76
N THR A 3 -3.39 -5.09 -15.62
CA THR A 3 -4.31 -5.55 -14.58
C THR A 3 -3.66 -5.43 -13.21
N GLY A 4 -4.40 -4.89 -12.23
CA GLY A 4 -3.98 -4.82 -10.84
C GLY A 4 -3.86 -6.18 -10.14
N PHE A 5 -3.27 -6.19 -8.96
CA PHE A 5 -3.19 -7.38 -8.09
C PHE A 5 -4.11 -7.21 -6.90
N ASN A 6 -4.81 -8.29 -6.54
CA ASN A 6 -5.69 -8.30 -5.39
C ASN A 6 -5.50 -9.58 -4.58
N THR A 7 -5.43 -9.49 -3.24
CA THR A 7 -5.29 -10.64 -2.36
C THR A 7 -5.93 -10.38 -1.01
N ASN A 8 -6.85 -11.27 -0.62
CA ASN A 8 -7.31 -11.39 0.77
C ASN A 8 -6.34 -12.30 1.53
N ILE A 9 -5.93 -11.87 2.72
CA ILE A 9 -5.04 -12.65 3.59
C ILE A 9 -5.50 -12.56 5.02
N GLU A 10 -5.60 -13.71 5.68
CA GLU A 10 -5.87 -13.78 7.12
C GLU A 10 -4.55 -13.68 7.89
N TYR A 11 -4.52 -12.83 8.91
CA TYR A 11 -3.39 -12.69 9.81
C TYR A 11 -3.89 -12.36 11.22
N GLN A 12 -3.51 -13.18 12.20
CA GLN A 12 -3.94 -13.05 13.60
C GLN A 12 -5.47 -13.01 13.79
N GLY A 13 -6.20 -13.81 13.01
CA GLY A 13 -7.67 -13.91 13.07
C GLY A 13 -8.41 -12.75 12.40
N GLU A 14 -7.69 -11.82 11.76
CA GLU A 14 -8.28 -10.69 11.04
C GLU A 14 -8.01 -10.82 9.53
N VAL A 15 -9.00 -10.48 8.70
CA VAL A 15 -8.86 -10.48 7.24
C VAL A 15 -8.40 -9.11 6.75
N TYR A 16 -7.32 -9.12 5.98
CA TYR A 16 -6.78 -7.95 5.32
C TYR A 16 -6.91 -8.09 3.81
N HIS A 17 -7.03 -6.95 3.12
CA HIS A 17 -7.10 -6.86 1.67
C HIS A 17 -5.89 -6.09 1.16
N VAL A 18 -5.08 -6.70 0.30
CA VAL A 18 -3.99 -6.01 -0.39
C VAL A 18 -4.38 -5.78 -1.83
N GLN A 19 -4.35 -4.54 -2.29
CA GLN A 19 -4.66 -4.15 -3.66
C GLN A 19 -3.50 -3.36 -4.25
N THR A 20 -3.03 -3.70 -5.45
CA THR A 20 -2.00 -2.96 -6.16
C THR A 20 -2.50 -2.50 -7.52
N GLU A 21 -2.32 -1.21 -7.79
CA GLU A 21 -2.79 -0.52 -8.99
C GLU A 21 -1.64 0.25 -9.66
N HIS A 22 -1.83 0.52 -10.95
CA HIS A 22 -0.93 1.33 -11.77
C HIS A 22 -1.71 2.55 -12.26
N GLU A 23 -1.23 3.75 -11.95
CA GLU A 23 -1.95 5.00 -12.22
C GLU A 23 -1.81 5.49 -13.68
N GLY A 24 -1.22 4.68 -14.57
CA GLY A 24 -1.11 4.96 -16.00
C GLY A 24 0.30 5.37 -16.46
N ALA A 25 0.45 5.59 -17.77
CA ALA A 25 1.74 5.96 -18.36
C ALA A 25 2.12 7.42 -18.08
N ASP A 26 1.14 8.33 -18.06
CA ASP A 26 1.32 9.74 -17.71
C ASP A 26 1.72 9.94 -16.24
N TYR A 27 1.27 9.02 -15.38
CA TYR A 27 1.61 9.00 -13.96
C TYR A 27 2.19 7.63 -13.58
N PRO A 28 3.49 7.39 -13.88
CA PRO A 28 4.19 6.10 -13.70
C PRO A 28 4.43 5.78 -12.22
N ILE A 29 3.32 5.56 -11.52
CA ILE A 29 3.23 5.27 -10.11
C ILE A 29 2.49 3.96 -9.94
N ILE A 30 3.08 3.09 -9.11
CA ILE A 30 2.47 1.88 -8.62
C ILE A 30 2.04 2.15 -7.18
N THR A 31 0.73 2.04 -6.92
CA THR A 31 0.15 2.25 -5.60
C THR A 31 -0.34 0.92 -5.04
N THR A 32 0.08 0.58 -3.83
CA THR A 32 -0.44 -0.58 -3.08
C THR A 32 -1.16 -0.12 -1.83
N PHE A 33 -2.39 -0.55 -1.64
CA PHE A 33 -3.20 -0.33 -0.46
C PHE A 33 -3.28 -1.60 0.38
N LEU A 34 -3.28 -1.44 1.71
CA LEU A 34 -3.73 -2.46 2.65
C LEU A 34 -5.02 -1.97 3.28
N PHE A 35 -6.09 -2.76 3.20
CA PHE A 35 -7.34 -2.49 3.89
C PHE A 35 -7.62 -3.51 4.98
N LYS A 36 -8.44 -3.09 5.94
CA LYS A 36 -9.08 -3.94 6.94
C LYS A 36 -10.49 -3.40 7.19
N GLY A 37 -11.51 -4.26 7.08
CA GLY A 37 -12.90 -3.86 7.30
C GLY A 37 -13.37 -2.68 6.43
N GLY A 38 -12.83 -2.54 5.21
CA GLY A 38 -13.14 -1.44 4.29
C GLY A 38 -12.35 -0.15 4.49
N ALA A 39 -11.57 -0.02 5.57
CA ALA A 39 -10.70 1.14 5.79
C ALA A 39 -9.28 0.89 5.28
N ALA A 40 -8.70 1.87 4.57
CA ALA A 40 -7.29 1.83 4.18
C ALA A 40 -6.41 2.07 5.40
N LEU A 41 -5.59 1.07 5.75
CA LEU A 41 -4.64 1.15 6.85
C LEU A 41 -3.31 1.79 6.43
N LEU A 42 -2.90 1.58 5.18
CA LEU A 42 -1.72 2.20 4.57
C LEU A 42 -1.83 2.25 3.05
N SER A 43 -1.03 3.14 2.47
CA SER A 43 -0.71 3.14 1.05
C SER A 43 0.81 3.20 0.85
N ARG A 44 1.36 2.39 -0.06
CA ARG A 44 2.74 2.53 -0.55
C ARG A 44 2.70 2.96 -2.01
N LYS A 45 3.41 4.03 -2.34
CA LYS A 45 3.58 4.52 -3.71
C LYS A 45 5.04 4.35 -4.12
N SER A 46 5.25 3.86 -5.34
CA SER A 46 6.58 3.81 -5.96
C SER A 46 6.49 4.37 -7.36
N SER A 47 7.32 5.38 -7.66
CA SER A 47 7.49 5.87 -9.01
C SER A 47 8.61 5.12 -9.71
N TYR A 48 8.44 4.87 -11.01
CA TYR A 48 9.48 4.28 -11.83
C TYR A 48 10.06 5.23 -12.89
N LEU A 49 9.80 6.54 -12.78
CA LEU A 49 10.43 7.58 -13.61
C LEU A 49 11.95 7.54 -13.54
N SER A 50 12.48 7.27 -12.35
CA SER A 50 13.92 7.30 -12.05
C SER A 50 14.70 6.19 -12.75
N CYS A 51 14.03 5.20 -13.34
CA CYS A 51 14.70 4.06 -13.96
C CYS A 51 15.34 4.42 -15.31
N GLY A 52 15.03 5.59 -15.90
CA GLY A 52 15.62 6.05 -17.16
C GLY A 52 15.27 5.19 -18.38
N CYS A 53 14.38 4.22 -18.22
CA CYS A 53 13.88 3.38 -19.30
C CYS A 53 12.92 4.20 -20.16
N SER A 54 13.34 4.54 -21.38
CA SER A 54 12.55 5.34 -22.32
C SER A 54 11.25 4.65 -22.74
N GLU A 55 11.16 3.32 -22.63
CA GLU A 55 9.92 2.55 -22.80
C GLU A 55 9.98 1.28 -21.94
N LEU A 56 9.19 1.23 -20.87
CA LEU A 56 8.99 0.00 -20.10
C LEU A 56 7.87 -0.81 -20.72
N SER A 57 8.08 -2.12 -20.88
CA SER A 57 7.00 -2.97 -21.34
C SER A 57 5.91 -3.11 -20.27
N GLN A 58 4.68 -3.39 -20.68
CA GLN A 58 3.61 -3.71 -19.73
C GLN A 58 3.95 -4.92 -18.84
N ASN A 59 4.84 -5.81 -19.30
CA ASN A 59 5.29 -6.94 -18.51
C ASN A 59 6.24 -6.53 -17.38
N ASP A 60 7.14 -5.58 -17.64
CA ASP A 60 8.06 -5.04 -16.62
C ASP A 60 7.28 -4.33 -15.51
N ILE A 61 6.32 -3.47 -15.91
CA ILE A 61 5.43 -2.78 -14.97
C ILE A 61 4.67 -3.81 -14.11
N LYS A 62 4.15 -4.87 -14.74
CA LYS A 62 3.42 -5.92 -14.03
C LYS A 62 4.29 -6.69 -13.03
N GLU A 63 5.54 -6.99 -13.35
CA GLU A 63 6.44 -7.66 -12.41
C GLU A 63 6.83 -6.74 -11.23
N TRP A 64 7.03 -5.44 -11.45
CA TRP A 64 7.21 -4.49 -10.35
C TRP A 64 5.98 -4.36 -9.45
N MET A 65 4.79 -4.30 -10.04
CA MET A 65 3.53 -4.30 -9.29
C MET A 65 3.42 -5.55 -8.41
N LYS A 66 3.75 -6.72 -8.96
CA LYS A 66 3.75 -8.00 -8.25
C LYS A 66 4.79 -8.06 -7.14
N GLU A 67 5.99 -7.51 -7.37
CA GLU A 67 7.04 -7.44 -6.36
C GLU A 67 6.61 -6.56 -5.17
N GLN A 68 6.11 -5.35 -5.46
CA GLN A 68 5.59 -4.44 -4.43
C GLN A 68 4.44 -5.08 -3.65
N HIS A 69 3.51 -5.74 -4.35
CA HIS A 69 2.39 -6.46 -3.74
C HIS A 69 2.88 -7.55 -2.77
N LYS A 70 3.79 -8.42 -3.23
CA LYS A 70 4.39 -9.48 -2.40
C LYS A 70 5.15 -8.92 -1.20
N ARG A 71 5.77 -7.75 -1.34
CA ARG A 71 6.49 -7.10 -0.24
C ARG A 71 5.54 -6.69 0.87
N ILE A 72 4.39 -6.10 0.55
CA ILE A 72 3.36 -5.75 1.54
C ILE A 72 2.81 -7.00 2.23
N LEU A 73 2.52 -8.07 1.47
CA LEU A 73 2.09 -9.35 2.06
C LEU A 73 3.12 -9.90 3.06
N LYS A 74 4.41 -9.88 2.69
CA LYS A 74 5.51 -10.32 3.56
C LYS A 74 5.64 -9.45 4.81
N GLU A 75 5.51 -8.13 4.68
CA GLU A 75 5.56 -7.19 5.79
C GLU A 75 4.38 -7.39 6.75
N LEU A 76 3.19 -7.73 6.24
CA LEU A 76 2.01 -8.05 7.04
C LEU A 76 2.24 -9.30 7.89
N VAL A 77 2.61 -10.42 7.26
CA VAL A 77 2.79 -11.71 7.96
C VAL A 77 3.99 -11.69 8.92
N ALA A 78 4.98 -10.85 8.64
CA ALA A 78 6.10 -10.60 9.55
C ALA A 78 5.73 -9.70 10.75
N GLY A 79 4.47 -9.24 10.85
CA GLY A 79 4.01 -8.38 11.95
C GLY A 79 4.56 -6.96 11.92
N LYS A 80 5.10 -6.49 10.80
CA LYS A 80 5.73 -5.15 10.68
C LYS A 80 4.72 -4.04 10.47
N ILE A 81 3.59 -4.36 9.85
CA ILE A 81 2.53 -3.40 9.54
C ILE A 81 1.66 -3.02 10.75
N PRO A 82 1.25 -3.93 11.67
CA PRO A 82 0.46 -3.55 12.84
C PRO A 82 1.15 -2.52 13.77
N LEU A 83 2.47 -2.35 13.66
CA LEU A 83 3.22 -1.34 14.43
C LEU A 83 3.01 0.10 13.91
N LEU A 84 2.72 0.29 12.63
CA LEU A 84 2.56 1.63 12.03
C LEU A 84 1.19 2.25 12.33
N ILE A 85 0.17 1.43 12.51
CA ILE A 85 -1.22 1.86 12.77
C ILE A 85 -1.44 2.33 14.22
N LYS A 86 -0.61 1.89 15.17
CA LYS A 86 -0.70 2.33 16.57
C LYS A 86 -0.16 3.73 16.81
N THR A 87 0.61 4.30 15.88
CA THR A 87 1.24 5.63 16.06
C THR A 87 0.32 6.78 15.62
N THR A 88 -0.76 6.52 14.87
CA THR A 88 -1.65 7.58 14.34
C THR A 88 -2.90 7.85 15.17
N VAL A 89 -2.95 7.38 16.42
CA VAL A 89 -3.93 7.84 17.42
C VAL A 89 -3.19 8.37 18.64
N THR A 90 -2.44 9.46 18.47
CA THR A 90 -2.22 10.39 19.58
C THR A 90 -3.37 11.37 19.58
N THR A 91 -4.34 11.02 20.42
CA THR A 91 -5.40 11.83 21.00
C THR A 91 -5.01 13.30 21.14
N ALA A 92 -5.60 14.19 20.33
CA ALA A 92 -5.74 15.59 20.69
C ALA A 92 -7.02 15.73 21.53
N ALA A 93 -6.95 15.33 22.80
CA ALA A 93 -7.97 15.67 23.79
C ALA A 93 -7.52 16.91 24.56
N THR A 94 -8.29 17.98 24.34
CA THR A 94 -8.72 19.04 25.26
C THR A 94 -7.90 19.32 26.52
N VAL A 95 -7.36 20.54 26.66
CA VAL A 95 -7.41 21.35 27.90
C VAL A 95 -7.32 22.84 27.52
N GLY A 96 -8.41 23.60 27.66
CA GLY A 96 -8.55 24.66 28.68
C GLY A 96 -8.65 26.01 27.96
N GLY A 97 -9.77 26.74 27.96
CA GLY A 97 -10.41 27.25 29.16
C GLY A 97 -9.60 28.43 29.67
N THR A 98 -10.00 29.66 29.35
CA THR A 98 -9.91 30.85 30.22
C THR A 98 -10.74 31.98 29.58
N ILE A 99 -11.53 32.58 30.48
CA ILE A 99 -12.47 33.70 30.44
C ILE A 99 -12.41 34.70 29.28
#